data_AF-A0A401MVV5-F1
#
_entry.id   AF-A0A401MVV5-F1
#
_cell.length_a   1.000
_cell.length_b   1.000
_cell.length_c   1.000
_cell.angle_alpha   90.00
_cell.angle_beta   90.00
_cell.angle_gamma   90.00
#
_symmetry.space_group_name_H-M   'P 1'
#
loop_
_entity.id
_entity.type
_entity.pdbx_description
1 polymer ?
#
loop_
_entity_poly.entity_id
_entity_poly.type
_entity_poly.pdbx_seq_one_letter_code
_entity_poly.pdbx_strand_id
1 'polypeptide(L)'
;MKLPAYWMTRPAPPPDRGTSASFDRLLEQALANGPDEPIDYRLEAPKWQFLCHAADRGRLLLHGSGDPAISRFEPRQPDDNSEFGNRRAVFAAGDGLWPMYYAILDRDRHPMSLINGCVRLASGSERLGEPHYYFSISAQALKQQPWRPGTVYLLPAGTFELQPRMRVGDVSVQLAQWASPVPVTPVAKLAVQPEDFPFLDQIRGHDDERLWTRAAADPDGFPWHEEA
;
A
#
# COMPACT_ATOMS: atom_id res chain seq x y z
N MET A 1 5.66 -22.72 -0.99
CA MET A 1 6.94 -21.96 -0.99
C MET A 1 6.97 -21.09 0.24
N LYS A 2 8.11 -21.01 0.95
CA LYS A 2 8.30 -20.02 2.02
C LYS A 2 9.00 -18.81 1.39
N LEU A 3 8.43 -17.62 1.53
CA LEU A 3 9.11 -16.41 1.07
C LEU A 3 10.40 -16.20 1.87
N PRO A 4 11.42 -15.57 1.27
CA PRO A 4 12.61 -15.15 2.00
C PRO A 4 12.26 -14.32 3.24
N ALA A 5 13.11 -14.39 4.26
CA ALA A 5 12.85 -13.78 5.58
C ALA A 5 12.72 -12.25 5.56
N TYR A 6 13.17 -11.59 4.49
CA TYR A 6 13.02 -10.14 4.31
C TYR A 6 11.58 -9.72 3.96
N TRP A 7 10.71 -10.65 3.58
CA TRP A 7 9.28 -10.37 3.42
C TRP A 7 8.58 -10.34 4.78
N MET A 8 7.95 -9.22 5.09
CA MET A 8 7.20 -9.03 6.32
C MET A 8 5.78 -9.58 6.16
N THR A 9 5.19 -10.11 7.23
CA THR A 9 3.77 -10.48 7.28
C THR A 9 2.97 -9.41 8.01
N ARG A 10 1.67 -9.33 7.75
CA ARG A 10 0.78 -8.42 8.49
C ARG A 10 0.97 -8.59 10.01
N PRO A 11 1.08 -7.52 10.82
CA PRO A 11 1.27 -7.66 12.26
C PRO A 11 0.10 -8.38 12.93
N ALA A 12 0.42 -9.15 13.97
CA ALA A 12 -0.54 -9.85 14.81
C ALA A 12 -0.75 -9.08 16.15
N PRO A 13 -1.86 -9.32 16.86
CA PRO A 13 -3.03 -10.10 16.46
C PRO A 13 -3.94 -9.34 15.47
N PRO A 14 -4.78 -10.05 14.69
CA PRO A 14 -5.89 -9.41 14.00
C PRO A 14 -6.88 -8.78 15.02
N PRO A 15 -7.73 -7.83 14.60
CA PRO A 15 -8.72 -7.24 15.49
C PRO A 15 -9.67 -8.31 16.03
N ASP A 16 -10.00 -8.23 17.31
CA ASP A 16 -11.03 -9.09 17.89
C ASP A 16 -12.44 -8.68 17.39
N ARG A 17 -13.48 -9.41 17.82
CA ARG A 17 -14.86 -9.12 17.38
C ARG A 17 -15.34 -7.74 17.82
N GLY A 18 -14.99 -7.30 19.03
CA GLY A 18 -15.43 -5.99 19.55
C GLY A 18 -14.79 -4.83 18.81
N THR A 19 -13.50 -4.96 18.51
CA THR A 19 -12.72 -4.04 17.69
C THR A 19 -13.26 -3.99 16.26
N SER A 20 -13.50 -5.16 15.65
CA SER A 20 -14.07 -5.26 14.31
C SER A 20 -15.44 -4.59 14.21
N ALA A 21 -16.32 -4.79 15.21
CA ALA A 21 -17.63 -4.14 15.26
C ALA A 21 -17.52 -2.61 15.46
N SER A 22 -16.46 -2.13 16.13
CA SER A 22 -16.19 -0.70 16.28
C SER A 22 -15.67 -0.09 14.99
N PHE A 23 -14.84 -0.82 14.24
CA PHE A 23 -14.44 -0.43 12.88
C PHE A 23 -15.62 -0.35 11.93
N ASP A 24 -16.58 -1.28 12.03
CA ASP A 24 -17.79 -1.24 11.22
C ASP A 24 -18.58 0.04 11.43
N ARG A 25 -18.86 0.38 12.69
CA ARG A 25 -19.57 1.63 13.03
C ARG A 25 -18.81 2.86 12.56
N LEU A 26 -17.49 2.90 12.76
CA LEU A 26 -16.67 4.02 12.33
C LEU A 26 -16.68 4.17 10.80
N LEU A 27 -16.56 3.06 10.07
CA LEU A 27 -16.59 3.07 8.61
C LEU A 27 -17.97 3.49 8.08
N GLU A 28 -19.06 2.97 8.65
CA GLU A 28 -20.42 3.37 8.29
C GLU A 28 -20.65 4.87 8.50
N GLN A 29 -20.22 5.41 9.65
CA GLN A 29 -20.29 6.83 9.92
C GLN A 29 -19.45 7.66 8.94
N ALA A 30 -18.22 7.23 8.66
CA ALA A 30 -17.32 7.92 7.74
C ALA A 30 -17.91 8.00 6.33
N LEU A 31 -18.51 6.91 5.85
CA LEU A 31 -19.16 6.87 4.52
C LEU A 31 -20.42 7.73 4.48
N ALA A 32 -21.14 7.87 5.60
CA ALA A 32 -22.31 8.74 5.69
C ALA A 32 -21.93 10.23 5.70
N ASN A 33 -20.82 10.59 6.35
CA ASN A 33 -20.31 11.96 6.42
C ASN A 33 -19.67 12.41 5.10
N GLY A 34 -19.01 11.48 4.40
CA GLY A 34 -18.32 11.76 3.14
C GLY A 34 -16.89 12.27 3.33
N PRO A 35 -16.17 12.57 2.23
CA PRO A 35 -14.72 12.86 2.23
C PRO A 35 -14.35 14.24 2.76
N ASP A 36 -15.31 15.17 2.84
CA ASP A 36 -15.08 16.54 3.32
C ASP A 36 -14.97 16.61 4.85
N GLU A 37 -15.47 15.58 5.54
CA GLU A 37 -15.31 15.39 6.98
C GLU A 37 -14.32 14.24 7.22
N PRO A 38 -13.04 14.54 7.52
CA PRO A 38 -12.05 13.51 7.80
C PRO A 38 -12.49 12.62 8.97
N ILE A 39 -12.11 11.34 8.91
CA ILE A 39 -12.39 10.39 9.97
C ILE A 39 -11.71 10.85 11.27
N ASP A 40 -12.53 11.21 12.27
CA ASP A 40 -12.09 11.47 13.64
C ASP A 40 -11.82 10.14 14.36
N TYR A 41 -10.59 9.65 14.22
CA TYR A 41 -10.20 8.34 14.73
C TYR A 41 -9.90 8.39 16.23
N ARG A 42 -10.80 7.83 17.04
CA ARG A 42 -10.71 7.80 18.52
C ARG A 42 -10.65 6.40 19.13
N LEU A 43 -10.47 5.37 18.32
CA LEU A 43 -10.37 3.99 18.81
C LEU A 43 -8.96 3.73 19.35
N GLU A 44 -8.85 2.89 20.38
CA GLU A 44 -7.54 2.46 20.93
C GLU A 44 -6.77 1.55 19.97
N ALA A 45 -7.49 0.84 19.10
CA ALA A 45 -6.88 -0.04 18.12
C ALA A 45 -6.04 0.78 17.10
N PRO A 46 -4.94 0.24 16.58
CA PRO A 46 -4.12 0.96 15.60
C PRO A 46 -4.88 1.30 14.31
N LYS A 47 -4.64 2.49 13.75
CA LYS A 47 -5.26 2.92 12.48
C LYS A 47 -5.04 1.94 11.33
N TRP A 48 -3.88 1.29 11.29
CA TRP A 48 -3.58 0.31 10.25
C TRP A 48 -4.54 -0.89 10.28
N GLN A 49 -5.01 -1.31 11.45
CA GLN A 49 -6.00 -2.40 11.56
C GLN A 49 -7.34 -1.98 10.97
N PHE A 50 -7.77 -0.75 11.24
CA PHE A 50 -8.99 -0.20 10.64
C PHE A 50 -8.89 -0.09 9.11
N LEU A 51 -7.74 0.36 8.60
CA LEU A 51 -7.51 0.44 7.15
C LEU A 51 -7.50 -0.96 6.50
N CYS A 52 -6.83 -1.94 7.10
CA CYS A 52 -6.90 -3.33 6.64
C CYS A 52 -8.34 -3.86 6.67
N HIS A 53 -9.08 -3.59 7.74
CA HIS A 53 -10.48 -4.00 7.90
C HIS A 53 -11.39 -3.39 6.82
N ALA A 54 -11.20 -2.11 6.49
CA ALA A 54 -11.95 -1.44 5.43
C ALA A 54 -11.64 -2.04 4.04
N ALA A 55 -10.36 -2.30 3.74
CA ALA A 55 -9.93 -2.88 2.47
C ALA A 55 -10.35 -4.35 2.30
N ASP A 56 -10.24 -5.16 3.35
CA ASP A 56 -10.53 -6.61 3.30
C ASP A 56 -12.02 -6.92 3.02
N ARG A 57 -12.92 -5.94 3.15
CA ARG A 57 -14.34 -6.04 2.74
C ARG A 57 -14.53 -6.00 1.21
N GLY A 58 -13.51 -5.63 0.44
CA GLY A 58 -13.50 -5.67 -1.03
C GLY A 58 -14.37 -4.62 -1.73
N ARG A 59 -15.00 -3.70 -0.98
CA ARG A 59 -15.82 -2.60 -1.54
C ARG A 59 -15.04 -1.29 -1.69
N LEU A 60 -13.94 -1.17 -0.97
CA LEU A 60 -13.11 0.02 -0.92
C LEU A 60 -11.67 -0.35 -1.25
N LEU A 61 -11.02 0.55 -1.97
CA LEU A 61 -9.59 0.54 -2.21
C LEU A 61 -8.98 1.76 -1.53
N LEU A 62 -7.69 1.70 -1.24
CA LEU A 62 -7.03 2.72 -0.46
C LEU A 62 -5.91 3.38 -1.26
N HIS A 63 -5.79 4.71 -1.12
CA HIS A 63 -4.74 5.50 -1.76
C HIS A 63 -4.02 6.36 -0.72
N GLY A 64 -2.69 6.31 -0.70
CA GLY A 64 -1.88 7.11 0.22
C GLY A 64 -1.30 8.33 -0.47
N SER A 65 -1.43 9.49 0.15
CA SER A 65 -0.86 10.76 -0.33
C SER A 65 -0.43 11.62 0.85
N GLY A 66 0.58 12.47 0.65
CA GLY A 66 0.89 13.53 1.60
C GLY A 66 0.05 14.79 1.44
N ASP A 67 -0.67 14.93 0.34
CA ASP A 67 -1.63 16.02 0.13
C ASP A 67 -2.97 15.65 0.78
N PRO A 68 -3.43 16.36 1.82
CA PRO A 68 -4.71 16.11 2.50
C PRO A 68 -5.92 16.76 1.82
N ALA A 69 -5.68 17.60 0.81
CA ALA A 69 -6.70 18.43 0.15
C ALA A 69 -7.24 17.81 -1.15
N ILE A 70 -6.81 16.59 -1.51
CA ILE A 70 -7.32 15.92 -2.71
C ILE A 70 -8.81 15.63 -2.56
N SER A 71 -9.62 16.33 -3.34
CA SER A 71 -11.07 16.08 -3.48
C SER A 71 -11.38 15.12 -4.63
N ARG A 72 -10.48 14.98 -5.59
CA ARG A 72 -10.61 14.10 -6.75
C ARG A 72 -9.25 13.66 -7.26
N PHE A 73 -9.10 12.36 -7.48
CA PHE A 73 -7.93 11.79 -8.13
C PHE A 73 -8.13 11.77 -9.64
N GLU A 74 -7.14 12.30 -10.37
CA GLU A 74 -7.11 12.31 -11.83
C GLU A 74 -6.12 11.22 -12.32
N PRO A 75 -6.43 10.48 -13.41
CA PRO A 75 -5.51 9.51 -13.98
C PRO A 75 -4.17 10.13 -14.38
N ARG A 76 -3.09 9.60 -13.83
CA ARG A 76 -1.72 10.01 -14.13
C ARG A 76 -0.91 8.81 -14.57
N GLN A 77 0.10 9.04 -15.38
CA GLN A 77 1.04 8.01 -15.77
C GLN A 77 2.28 8.11 -14.86
N PRO A 78 2.56 7.09 -14.03
CA PRO A 78 3.77 7.04 -13.23
C PRO A 78 4.96 6.61 -14.09
N ASP A 79 6.16 6.87 -13.60
CA ASP A 79 7.39 6.30 -14.13
C ASP A 79 7.61 4.92 -13.50
N ASP A 80 6.97 3.90 -14.08
CA ASP A 80 7.01 2.51 -13.64
C ASP A 80 7.37 1.61 -14.82
N ASN A 81 8.15 0.55 -14.56
CA ASN A 81 8.68 -0.32 -15.61
C ASN A 81 7.72 -1.45 -15.98
N SER A 82 6.71 -1.72 -15.16
CA SER A 82 5.70 -2.76 -15.41
C SER A 82 4.59 -2.24 -16.33
N GLU A 83 4.09 -3.09 -17.22
CA GLU A 83 3.01 -2.72 -18.15
C GLU A 83 1.76 -2.21 -17.41
N PHE A 84 1.41 -2.86 -16.29
CA PHE A 84 0.25 -2.48 -15.50
C PHE A 84 0.50 -1.21 -14.66
N GLY A 85 1.68 -1.10 -14.04
CA GLY A 85 2.08 0.06 -13.24
C GLY A 85 2.24 1.31 -14.08
N ASN A 86 2.67 1.22 -15.34
CA ASN A 86 2.87 2.36 -16.25
C ASN A 86 1.58 2.85 -16.94
N ARG A 87 0.41 2.35 -16.56
CA ARG A 87 -0.86 2.82 -17.14
C ARG A 87 -1.16 4.24 -16.68
N ARG A 88 -1.75 5.05 -17.56
CA ARG A 88 -2.37 6.31 -17.14
C ARG A 88 -3.65 6.02 -16.37
N ALA A 89 -3.58 6.01 -15.05
CA ALA A 89 -4.66 5.59 -14.17
C ALA A 89 -4.61 6.30 -12.81
N VAL A 90 -5.71 6.20 -12.05
CA VAL A 90 -5.69 6.36 -10.60
C VAL A 90 -5.31 5.00 -10.02
N PHE A 91 -4.20 4.93 -9.29
CA PHE A 91 -3.77 3.70 -8.63
C PHE A 91 -4.28 3.64 -7.19
N ALA A 92 -4.61 2.45 -6.71
CA ALA A 92 -5.00 2.21 -5.33
C ALA A 92 -4.60 0.79 -4.91
N ALA A 93 -4.68 0.49 -3.61
CA ALA A 93 -4.40 -0.84 -3.09
C ALA A 93 -5.65 -1.47 -2.45
N GLY A 94 -5.80 -2.79 -2.66
CA GLY A 94 -6.73 -3.64 -1.91
C GLY A 94 -6.17 -4.09 -0.56
N ASP A 95 -5.33 -3.27 0.07
CA ASP A 95 -4.66 -3.53 1.35
C ASP A 95 -4.57 -2.24 2.19
N GLY A 96 -4.53 -2.40 3.51
CA GLY A 96 -4.48 -1.30 4.49
C GLY A 96 -3.12 -0.65 4.71
N LEU A 97 -2.03 -1.40 4.54
CA LEU A 97 -0.68 -1.00 4.94
C LEU A 97 0.10 -0.40 3.79
N TRP A 98 -0.05 -0.94 2.58
CA TRP A 98 0.65 -0.43 1.41
C TRP A 98 0.37 1.06 1.10
N PRO A 99 -0.87 1.58 1.21
CA PRO A 99 -1.14 3.01 1.07
C PRO A 99 -0.47 3.86 2.15
N MET A 100 -0.38 3.36 3.39
CA MET A 100 0.26 4.11 4.47
C MET A 100 1.72 4.42 4.15
N TYR A 101 2.44 3.45 3.59
CA TYR A 101 3.82 3.64 3.11
C TYR A 101 3.93 4.84 2.16
N TYR A 102 3.03 4.98 1.18
CA TYR A 102 3.04 6.12 0.27
C TYR A 102 2.64 7.44 0.97
N ALA A 103 1.71 7.40 1.91
CA ALA A 103 1.22 8.59 2.61
C ALA A 103 2.33 9.24 3.46
N ILE A 104 3.14 8.43 4.15
CA ILE A 104 4.11 8.92 5.14
C ILE A 104 5.47 9.33 4.56
N LEU A 105 5.74 9.09 3.28
CA LEU A 105 7.02 9.44 2.63
C LEU A 105 7.01 10.88 2.09
N ASP A 106 7.96 11.70 2.52
CA ASP A 106 8.14 13.08 2.03
C ASP A 106 9.02 13.15 0.77
N ARG A 107 8.46 12.62 -0.32
CA ARG A 107 9.13 12.55 -1.63
C ARG A 107 9.36 13.90 -2.30
N ASP A 108 8.63 14.94 -1.86
CA ASP A 108 8.75 16.29 -2.42
C ASP A 108 10.02 16.98 -1.91
N ARG A 109 10.39 16.74 -0.64
CA ARG A 109 11.60 17.30 -0.02
C ARG A 109 12.81 16.37 -0.16
N HIS A 110 12.58 15.07 -0.26
CA HIS A 110 13.62 14.06 -0.35
C HIS A 110 13.42 13.22 -1.61
N PRO A 111 14.04 13.58 -2.75
CA PRO A 111 14.04 12.75 -3.94
C PRO A 111 14.58 11.35 -3.61
N MET A 112 13.85 10.32 -4.01
CA MET A 112 14.17 8.92 -3.72
C MET A 112 13.49 7.99 -4.73
N SER A 113 14.10 6.84 -4.96
CA SER A 113 13.45 5.70 -5.60
C SER A 113 12.81 4.80 -4.54
N LEU A 114 11.80 4.03 -4.95
CA LEU A 114 11.03 3.15 -4.06
C LEU A 114 11.05 1.74 -4.64
N ILE A 115 11.36 0.74 -3.81
CA ILE A 115 11.08 -0.66 -4.13
C ILE A 115 10.19 -1.22 -3.04
N ASN A 116 9.00 -1.62 -3.45
CA ASN A 116 7.92 -1.93 -2.55
C ASN A 116 6.95 -2.93 -3.15
N GLY A 117 6.23 -3.65 -2.31
CA GLY A 117 5.20 -4.56 -2.77
C GLY A 117 4.33 -5.09 -1.64
N CYS A 118 3.06 -5.31 -1.95
CA CYS A 118 2.13 -6.10 -1.15
C CYS A 118 1.62 -7.25 -2.01
N VAL A 119 2.05 -8.48 -1.69
CA VAL A 119 1.76 -9.67 -2.49
C VAL A 119 1.05 -10.73 -1.66
N ARG A 120 0.12 -11.45 -2.29
CA ARG A 120 -0.43 -12.71 -1.78
C ARG A 120 -0.02 -13.84 -2.70
N LEU A 121 0.41 -14.95 -2.11
CA LEU A 121 0.85 -16.13 -2.87
C LEU A 121 -0.23 -17.20 -2.91
N ALA A 122 -0.30 -17.92 -4.02
CA ALA A 122 -1.07 -19.13 -4.19
C ALA A 122 -0.15 -20.25 -4.71
N SER A 123 -0.06 -21.36 -3.98
CA SER A 123 0.69 -22.56 -4.38
C SER A 123 -0.26 -23.73 -4.62
N GLY A 124 -0.47 -24.11 -5.89
CA GLY A 124 -1.29 -25.27 -6.27
C GLY A 124 -2.81 -25.14 -6.04
N SER A 125 -3.26 -24.28 -5.12
CA SER A 125 -4.66 -23.91 -4.91
C SER A 125 -4.96 -22.53 -5.49
N GLU A 126 -6.19 -22.29 -5.96
CA GLU A 126 -6.63 -20.93 -6.38
C GLU A 126 -6.70 -19.93 -5.22
N ARG A 127 -6.76 -20.42 -3.98
CA ARG A 127 -6.86 -19.61 -2.75
C ARG A 127 -5.54 -18.88 -2.47
N LEU A 128 -5.65 -17.57 -2.30
CA LEU A 128 -4.57 -16.70 -1.87
C LEU A 128 -4.30 -16.84 -0.37
N GLY A 129 -3.03 -16.89 0.01
CA GLY A 129 -2.58 -16.82 1.40
C GLY A 129 -2.60 -15.40 1.97
N GLU A 130 -1.98 -15.25 3.14
CA GLU A 130 -1.82 -13.96 3.82
C GLU A 130 -0.97 -12.97 3.00
N PRO A 131 -1.16 -11.66 3.20
CA PRO A 131 -0.35 -10.64 2.54
C PRO A 131 1.08 -10.60 3.10
N HIS A 132 2.02 -10.41 2.18
CA HIS A 132 3.44 -10.25 2.45
C HIS A 132 3.91 -8.91 1.90
N TYR A 133 4.78 -8.24 2.64
CA TYR A 133 5.17 -6.86 2.40
C TYR A 133 6.68 -6.72 2.23
N TYR A 134 7.06 -5.84 1.33
CA TYR A 134 8.43 -5.36 1.18
C TYR A 134 8.39 -3.84 1.02
N PHE A 135 9.25 -3.12 1.75
CA PHE A 135 9.34 -1.67 1.71
C PHE A 135 10.80 -1.23 1.78
N SER A 136 11.23 -0.45 0.79
CA SER A 136 12.56 0.13 0.74
C SER A 136 12.59 1.42 -0.07
N ILE A 137 13.46 2.33 0.36
CA ILE A 137 13.73 3.62 -0.25
C ILE A 137 15.24 3.77 -0.48
N SER A 138 15.63 4.73 -1.33
CA SER A 138 17.04 5.07 -1.51
C SER A 138 17.74 5.26 -0.16
N ALA A 139 18.87 4.58 0.05
CA ALA A 139 19.57 4.56 1.34
C ALA A 139 20.01 5.96 1.80
N GLN A 140 20.30 6.88 0.86
CA GLN A 140 20.62 8.27 1.17
C GLN A 140 19.42 9.05 1.71
N ALA A 141 18.22 8.77 1.21
CA ALA A 141 17.00 9.38 1.73
C ALA A 141 16.67 8.82 3.11
N LEU A 142 16.79 7.51 3.32
CA LEU A 142 16.52 6.88 4.63
C LEU A 142 17.33 7.48 5.77
N LYS A 143 18.60 7.81 5.54
CA LYS A 143 19.48 8.48 6.53
C LYS A 143 18.94 9.85 6.98
N GLN A 144 18.08 10.48 6.19
CA GLN A 144 17.47 11.77 6.48
C GLN A 144 16.12 11.64 7.20
N GLN A 145 15.63 10.41 7.43
CA GLN A 145 14.33 10.12 8.03
C GLN A 145 13.20 10.88 7.31
N PRO A 146 12.92 10.55 6.02
CA PRO A 146 12.13 11.38 5.13
C PRO A 146 10.63 11.15 5.34
N TRP A 147 10.19 11.35 6.57
CA TRP A 147 8.85 11.04 7.04
C TRP A 147 7.99 12.31 7.12
N ARG A 148 6.70 12.17 6.85
CA ARG A 148 5.70 13.24 7.02
C ARG A 148 4.36 12.70 7.52
N PRO A 149 3.53 13.55 8.13
CA PRO A 149 2.10 13.29 8.20
C PRO A 149 1.52 13.08 6.79
N GLY A 150 0.53 12.22 6.66
CA GLY A 150 -0.13 11.93 5.40
C GLY A 150 -1.62 11.63 5.55
N THR A 151 -2.25 11.31 4.43
CA THR A 151 -3.65 10.96 4.34
C THR A 151 -3.82 9.65 3.57
N VAL A 152 -4.62 8.73 4.14
CA VAL A 152 -5.12 7.56 3.43
C VAL A 152 -6.55 7.83 3.01
N TYR A 153 -6.79 7.82 1.71
CA TYR A 153 -8.09 8.02 1.08
C TYR A 153 -8.77 6.69 0.83
N LEU A 154 -10.06 6.61 1.16
CA LEU A 154 -10.92 5.47 0.86
C LEU A 154 -11.63 5.75 -0.46
N LEU A 155 -11.42 4.89 -1.45
CA LEU A 155 -11.92 5.02 -2.81
C LEU A 155 -12.93 3.90 -3.12
N PRO A 156 -14.03 4.17 -3.84
CA PRO A 156 -14.94 3.13 -4.29
C PRO A 156 -14.25 2.22 -5.32
N ALA A 157 -14.38 0.90 -5.17
CA ALA A 157 -13.69 -0.07 -6.03
C ALA A 157 -14.28 -0.18 -7.46
N GLY A 158 -15.46 0.38 -7.73
CA GLY A 158 -16.29 0.03 -8.90
C GLY A 158 -15.69 0.28 -10.28
N THR A 159 -14.76 1.22 -10.43
CA THR A 159 -14.09 1.53 -11.71
C THR A 159 -12.67 0.98 -11.80
N PHE A 160 -12.23 0.25 -10.78
CA PHE A 160 -10.87 -0.25 -10.70
C PHE A 160 -10.77 -1.67 -11.25
N GLU A 161 -9.67 -1.92 -11.95
CA GLU A 161 -9.23 -3.23 -12.38
C GLU A 161 -8.10 -3.69 -11.47
N LEU A 162 -8.16 -4.93 -10.98
CA LEU A 162 -7.09 -5.55 -10.22
C LEU A 162 -5.96 -5.93 -11.18
N GLN A 163 -4.71 -5.71 -10.78
CA GLN A 163 -3.57 -6.21 -11.52
C GLN A 163 -3.68 -7.73 -11.71
N PRO A 164 -3.58 -8.25 -12.96
CA PRO A 164 -3.60 -9.68 -13.19
C PRO A 164 -2.53 -10.42 -12.40
N ARG A 165 -2.84 -11.66 -12.00
CA ARG A 165 -1.88 -12.52 -11.30
C ARG A 165 -0.66 -12.77 -12.18
N MET A 166 0.51 -12.70 -11.57
CA MET A 166 1.78 -13.06 -12.21
C MET A 166 2.16 -14.49 -11.84
N ARG A 167 2.95 -15.14 -12.70
CA ARG A 167 3.55 -16.45 -12.44
C ARG A 167 5.04 -16.27 -12.24
N VAL A 168 5.54 -16.68 -11.08
CA VAL A 168 6.98 -16.74 -10.78
C VAL A 168 7.31 -18.20 -10.50
N GLY A 169 7.89 -18.87 -11.50
CA GLY A 169 7.98 -20.33 -11.54
C GLY A 169 6.60 -20.97 -11.35
N ASP A 170 6.48 -21.85 -10.36
CA ASP A 170 5.22 -22.56 -10.04
C ASP A 170 4.27 -21.79 -9.09
N VAL A 171 4.64 -20.58 -8.68
CA VAL A 171 3.86 -19.78 -7.74
C VAL A 171 3.03 -18.74 -8.49
N SER A 172 1.75 -18.64 -8.14
CA SER A 172 0.91 -17.53 -8.58
C SER A 172 0.98 -16.41 -7.54
N VAL A 173 1.30 -15.20 -8.01
CA VAL A 173 1.49 -14.01 -7.20
C VAL A 173 0.40 -13.00 -7.54
N GLN A 174 -0.36 -12.57 -6.52
CA GLN A 174 -1.33 -11.49 -6.64
C GLN A 174 -0.78 -10.25 -5.96
N LEU A 175 -0.47 -9.20 -6.73
CA LEU A 175 -0.21 -7.88 -6.17
C LEU A 175 -1.55 -7.27 -5.72
N ALA A 176 -1.55 -6.53 -4.62
CA ALA A 176 -2.72 -5.82 -4.13
C ALA A 176 -3.01 -4.52 -4.92
N GLN A 177 -2.42 -4.34 -6.11
CA GLN A 177 -2.48 -3.12 -6.91
C GLN A 177 -3.71 -3.11 -7.81
N TRP A 178 -4.38 -1.96 -7.86
CA TRP A 178 -5.53 -1.71 -8.71
C TRP A 178 -5.34 -0.41 -9.49
N ALA A 179 -5.97 -0.33 -10.66
CA ALA A 179 -5.92 0.84 -11.53
C ALA A 179 -7.32 1.22 -12.04
N SER A 180 -7.70 2.48 -11.94
CA SER A 180 -8.92 3.05 -12.56
C SER A 180 -8.53 3.98 -13.70
N PRO A 181 -9.03 3.78 -14.94
CA PRO A 181 -8.71 4.66 -16.07
C PRO A 181 -9.46 5.99 -16.02
N VAL A 182 -10.43 6.13 -15.10
CA VAL A 182 -11.25 7.32 -14.94
C VAL A 182 -10.94 8.03 -13.62
N PRO A 183 -11.25 9.33 -13.50
CA PRO A 183 -11.11 10.07 -12.25
C PRO A 183 -11.97 9.48 -11.14
N VAL A 184 -11.48 9.53 -9.91
CA VAL A 184 -12.14 8.92 -8.74
C VAL A 184 -12.23 9.92 -7.60
N THR A 185 -13.44 10.09 -7.06
CA THR A 185 -13.69 10.89 -5.86
C THR A 185 -13.59 10.00 -4.63
N PRO A 186 -12.82 10.37 -3.60
CA PRO A 186 -12.79 9.65 -2.33
C PRO A 186 -14.17 9.66 -1.66
N VAL A 187 -14.47 8.62 -0.88
CA VAL A 187 -15.71 8.55 -0.08
C VAL A 187 -15.46 8.83 1.40
N ALA A 188 -14.20 8.72 1.85
CA ALA A 188 -13.75 9.10 3.18
C ALA A 188 -12.22 9.29 3.15
N LYS A 189 -11.66 9.89 4.19
CA LYS A 189 -10.20 10.02 4.35
C LYS A 189 -9.79 9.97 5.81
N LEU A 190 -8.62 9.40 6.07
CA LEU A 190 -8.04 9.27 7.40
C LEU A 190 -6.64 9.89 7.42
N ALA A 191 -6.41 10.83 8.34
CA ALA A 191 -5.07 11.35 8.59
C ALA A 191 -4.22 10.30 9.33
N VAL A 192 -2.99 10.11 8.88
CA VAL A 192 -2.01 9.19 9.46
C VAL A 192 -0.69 9.90 9.75
N GLN A 193 -0.02 9.46 10.80
CA GLN A 193 1.34 9.85 11.15
C GLN A 193 2.31 8.73 10.78
N PRO A 194 3.62 9.01 10.63
CA PRO A 194 4.63 7.97 10.41
C PRO A 194 4.53 6.82 11.44
N GLU A 195 4.27 7.13 12.70
CA GLU A 195 4.19 6.16 13.81
C GLU A 195 2.95 5.27 13.74
N ASP A 196 1.92 5.66 12.96
CA ASP A 196 0.77 4.79 12.71
C ASP A 196 1.14 3.60 11.80
N PHE A 197 2.23 3.70 11.04
CA PHE A 197 2.70 2.67 10.12
C PHE A 197 3.54 1.61 10.85
N PRO A 198 3.09 0.34 10.94
CA PRO A 198 3.73 -0.65 11.80
C PRO A 198 5.08 -1.17 11.28
N PHE A 199 5.47 -0.80 10.06
CA PHE A 199 6.74 -1.18 9.46
C PHE A 199 7.72 -0.02 9.31
N LEU A 200 7.50 1.12 9.98
CA LEU A 200 8.36 2.30 9.86
C LEU A 200 9.85 1.96 10.07
N ASP A 201 10.17 1.29 11.18
CA ASP A 201 11.54 0.88 11.53
C ASP A 201 12.06 -0.30 10.69
N GLN A 202 11.22 -0.87 9.82
CA GLN A 202 11.55 -1.99 8.94
C GLN A 202 11.64 -1.56 7.47
N ILE A 203 11.47 -0.25 7.18
CA ILE A 203 11.77 0.32 5.85
C ILE A 203 13.28 0.24 5.63
N ARG A 204 13.67 -0.43 4.54
CA ARG A 204 15.08 -0.66 4.20
C ARG A 204 15.65 0.46 3.34
N GLY A 205 16.96 0.64 3.42
CA GLY A 205 17.72 1.45 2.48
C GLY A 205 18.25 0.56 1.36
N HIS A 206 18.11 0.96 0.11
CA HIS A 206 18.78 0.31 -1.03
C HIS A 206 19.73 1.28 -1.75
N ASP A 207 20.76 0.71 -2.39
CA ASP A 207 21.62 1.45 -3.32
C ASP A 207 20.94 1.49 -4.70
N ASP A 208 20.65 2.68 -5.21
CA ASP A 208 19.89 2.84 -6.45
C ASP A 208 20.63 2.22 -7.65
N GLU A 209 21.94 2.43 -7.78
CA GLU A 209 22.73 1.95 -8.93
C GLU A 209 22.85 0.43 -8.94
N ARG A 210 23.11 -0.17 -7.78
CA ARG A 210 23.16 -1.63 -7.66
C ARG A 210 21.81 -2.26 -7.90
N LEU A 211 20.74 -1.62 -7.39
CA LEU A 211 19.39 -2.09 -7.60
C LEU A 211 19.03 -2.10 -9.10
N TRP A 212 19.34 -1.03 -9.82
CA TRP A 212 19.13 -0.97 -11.26
C TRP A 212 19.94 -2.00 -12.02
N THR A 213 21.19 -2.22 -11.62
CA THR A 213 22.06 -3.25 -12.23
C THR A 213 21.47 -4.65 -12.05
N ARG A 214 20.97 -4.98 -10.84
CA ARG A 214 20.31 -6.27 -10.55
C ARG A 214 19.00 -6.42 -11.32
N ALA A 215 18.17 -5.38 -11.34
CA ALA A 215 16.92 -5.39 -12.08
C ALA A 215 17.12 -5.59 -13.58
N ALA A 216 18.17 -5.00 -14.16
CA ALA A 216 18.53 -5.22 -15.56
C ALA A 216 19.06 -6.64 -15.83
N ALA A 217 19.81 -7.21 -14.89
CA ALA A 217 20.40 -8.55 -15.02
C ALA A 217 19.39 -9.69 -14.81
N ASP A 218 18.44 -9.51 -13.89
CA ASP A 218 17.40 -10.49 -13.57
C ASP A 218 16.06 -9.76 -13.35
N PRO A 219 15.31 -9.44 -14.42
CA PRO A 219 14.03 -8.72 -14.32
C PRO A 219 12.96 -9.43 -13.46
N ASP A 220 13.06 -10.74 -13.29
CA ASP A 220 12.14 -11.53 -12.47
C ASP A 220 12.59 -11.67 -11.00
N GLY A 221 13.77 -11.13 -10.66
CA GLY A 221 14.42 -11.22 -9.35
C GLY A 221 13.85 -10.29 -8.27
N PHE A 222 12.66 -9.71 -8.47
CA PHE A 222 12.03 -8.81 -7.51
C PHE A 222 11.99 -9.42 -6.08
N PRO A 223 12.37 -8.67 -5.02
CA PRO A 223 12.60 -7.23 -4.97
C PRO A 223 14.07 -6.80 -5.15
N TRP A 224 14.91 -7.64 -5.77
CA TRP A 224 16.35 -7.39 -5.95
C TRP A 224 17.08 -7.06 -4.65
N HIS A 225 16.67 -7.74 -3.57
CA HIS A 225 17.19 -7.52 -2.23
C HIS A 225 18.71 -7.69 -2.16
N GLU A 226 19.37 -6.81 -1.43
CA GLU A 226 20.77 -6.98 -1.04
C GLU A 226 20.84 -7.63 0.34
N GLU A 227 21.49 -8.79 0.44
CA GLU A 227 21.93 -9.29 1.74
C GLU A 227 23.03 -8.34 2.25
N ALA A 228 22.82 -7.79 3.44
CA ALA A 228 23.78 -6.91 4.12
C ALA A 228 24.98 -7.69 4.68
#